data_AF-A0AAE4ITP4-F1
#
_entry.id   AF-A0AAE4ITP4-F1
#
_cell.length_a   1.000
_cell.length_b   1.000
_cell.length_c   1.000
_cell.angle_alpha   90.00
_cell.angle_beta   90.00
_cell.angle_gamma   90.00
#
_symmetry.space_group_name_H-M   'P 1'
#
loop_
_entity.id
_entity.type
_entity.pdbx_description
1 polymer ?
#
loop_
_entity_poly.entity_id
_entity_poly.type
_entity_poly.pdbx_seq_one_letter_code
_entity_poly.pdbx_strand_id
1 'polypeptide(L)' 'TVSGWESGWQKFKRQHSIDWRWKDVRAKALTDVSRERGRDAAQALAAHASGTTTEVYIRARDRVIVQPVK' A
#
# COMPACT_ATOMS: atom_id res chain seq x y z
N THR A 1 -19.87 0.42 -21.08
CA THR A 1 -20.77 0.51 -19.92
C THR A 1 -19.92 0.64 -18.68
N VAL A 2 -19.75 1.86 -18.16
CA VAL A 2 -19.08 2.08 -16.87
C VAL A 2 -19.95 1.41 -15.81
N SER A 3 -19.40 0.42 -15.13
CA SER A 3 -20.14 -0.35 -14.13
C SER A 3 -20.55 0.56 -12.96
N GLY A 4 -21.68 0.29 -12.31
CA GLY A 4 -22.11 1.06 -11.12
C GLY A 4 -21.03 1.10 -10.01
N TRP A 5 -20.18 0.08 -9.99
CA TRP A 5 -18.97 -0.01 -9.16
C TRP A 5 -17.95 1.09 -9.45
N GLU A 6 -17.62 1.35 -10.72
CA GLU A 6 -16.66 2.40 -11.09
C GLU A 6 -17.17 3.79 -10.71
N SER A 7 -18.47 4.04 -10.88
CA SER A 7 -19.10 5.31 -10.50
C SER A 7 -19.07 5.55 -8.99
N GLY A 8 -19.36 4.53 -8.18
CA GLY A 8 -19.25 4.60 -6.72
C GLY A 8 -17.82 4.83 -6.25
N TRP A 9 -16.87 4.12 -6.87
CA TRP A 9 -15.44 4.24 -6.58
C TRP A 9 -14.88 5.64 -6.90
N GLN A 10 -15.25 6.22 -8.04
CA GLN A 10 -14.84 7.58 -8.39
C GLN A 10 -15.44 8.63 -7.46
N LYS A 11 -16.67 8.43 -6.97
CA LYS A 11 -17.29 9.32 -5.98
C LYS A 11 -16.54 9.27 -4.64
N PHE A 12 -16.17 8.08 -4.17
CA PHE A 12 -15.36 7.91 -2.96
C PHE A 12 -14.00 8.61 -3.06
N LYS A 13 -13.28 8.43 -4.17
CA LYS A 13 -11.98 9.11 -4.39
C LYS A 13 -12.08 10.63 -4.34
N ARG A 14 -13.09 11.20 -5.00
CA ARG A 14 -13.33 12.65 -5.00
C ARG A 14 -13.66 13.18 -3.61
N GLN A 15 -14.40 12.42 -2.80
CA GLN A 15 -14.82 12.85 -1.47
C GLN A 15 -13.67 12.89 -0.47
N HIS A 16 -12.68 12.00 -0.60
CA HIS A 16 -11.59 11.90 0.37
C HIS A 16 -10.28 12.52 -0.12
N SER A 17 -10.21 13.04 -1.34
CA SER A 17 -8.97 13.54 -1.97
C SER A 17 -7.81 12.53 -1.90
N ILE A 18 -8.13 11.23 -1.87
CA ILE A 18 -7.15 10.16 -1.75
C ILE A 18 -6.73 9.74 -3.16
N ASP A 19 -5.51 10.11 -3.54
CA ASP A 19 -4.83 9.51 -4.70
C ASP A 19 -4.23 8.16 -4.32
N TRP A 20 -5.09 7.13 -4.30
CA TRP A 20 -4.67 5.75 -4.09
C TRP A 20 -5.08 4.84 -5.24
N ARG A 21 -4.21 3.87 -5.49
CA ARG A 21 -4.40 2.77 -6.43
C ARG A 21 -4.59 1.49 -5.62
N TRP A 22 -5.22 0.47 -6.19
CA TRP A 22 -5.42 -0.82 -5.50
C TRP A 22 -4.12 -1.45 -4.99
N LYS A 23 -3.00 -1.23 -5.70
CA LYS A 23 -1.67 -1.65 -5.26
C LYS A 23 -1.19 -0.96 -3.98
N ASP A 24 -1.72 0.21 -3.66
CA ASP A 24 -1.39 0.93 -2.43
C ASP A 24 -2.01 0.28 -1.19
N VAL A 25 -3.18 -0.37 -1.35
CA VAL A 25 -3.83 -1.18 -0.30
C VAL A 25 -3.00 -2.41 0.03
N ARG A 26 -2.66 -3.16 -1.02
CA ARG A 26 -1.83 -4.37 -0.91
C ARG A 26 -0.51 -4.03 -0.24
N ALA A 27 0.12 -2.94 -0.65
CA ALA A 27 1.37 -2.52 -0.07
C ALA A 27 1.26 -2.08 1.39
N LYS A 28 0.16 -1.39 1.78
CA LYS A 28 -0.11 -1.06 3.19
C LYS A 28 -0.24 -2.33 4.02
N ALA A 29 -1.04 -3.29 3.57
CA ALA A 29 -1.22 -4.57 4.26
C ALA A 29 0.11 -5.33 4.42
N LEU A 30 0.94 -5.40 3.37
CA LEU A 30 2.27 -6.03 3.46
C LEU A 30 3.22 -5.27 4.40
N THR A 31 3.12 -3.95 4.47
CA THR A 31 3.92 -3.14 5.41
C THR A 31 3.50 -3.41 6.85
N ASP A 32 2.20 -3.51 7.12
CA ASP A 32 1.68 -3.81 8.45
C ASP A 32 2.08 -5.21 8.92
N VAL A 33 1.93 -6.22 8.06
CA VAL A 33 2.39 -7.59 8.37
C VAL A 33 3.89 -7.62 8.61
N SER A 34 4.68 -6.89 7.82
CA SER A 34 6.12 -6.81 8.02
C SER A 34 6.49 -6.22 9.37
N ARG A 35 5.72 -5.24 9.88
CA ARG A 35 5.95 -4.62 11.20
C ARG A 35 5.56 -5.54 12.35
N GLU A 36 4.47 -6.29 12.19
CA GLU A 36 3.95 -7.18 13.24
C GLU A 36 4.70 -8.52 13.30
N ARG A 37 5.05 -9.09 12.15
CA ARG A 37 5.47 -10.50 12.01
C ARG A 37 6.77 -10.69 11.23
N GLY A 38 7.40 -9.60 10.83
CA GLY A 38 8.66 -9.62 10.08
C GLY A 38 8.49 -9.81 8.57
N ARG A 39 9.62 -9.62 7.87
CA ARG A 39 9.69 -9.59 6.40
C ARG A 39 9.20 -10.90 5.76
N ASP A 40 9.57 -12.05 6.31
CA ASP A 40 9.31 -13.34 5.68
C ASP A 40 7.82 -13.68 5.69
N ALA A 41 7.11 -13.29 6.75
CA ALA A 41 5.65 -13.38 6.80
C ALA A 41 4.99 -12.48 5.74
N ALA A 42 5.50 -11.27 5.54
CA ALA A 42 5.03 -10.40 4.46
C ALA A 42 5.34 -10.98 3.08
N GLN A 43 6.51 -11.58 2.86
CA GLN A 43 6.89 -12.25 1.61
C GLN A 43 5.97 -13.42 1.27
N ALA A 44 5.67 -14.27 2.26
CA ALA A 44 4.78 -15.41 2.08
C ALA A 44 3.37 -14.98 1.63
N LEU A 45 2.85 -13.87 2.16
CA LEU A 45 1.56 -13.30 1.75
C LEU A 45 1.63 -12.49 0.46
N ALA A 46 2.79 -11.94 0.14
CA ALA A 46 2.99 -11.13 -1.05
C ALA A 46 2.94 -11.96 -2.33
N ALA A 47 3.19 -13.28 -2.26
CA ALA A 47 3.28 -14.17 -3.42
C ALA A 47 4.18 -13.59 -4.55
N HIS A 48 5.20 -12.81 -4.17
CA HIS A 48 6.13 -12.24 -5.13
C HIS A 48 7.17 -13.27 -5.52
N ALA A 49 7.51 -13.32 -6.82
CA ALA A 49 8.54 -14.23 -7.35
C ALA A 49 9.94 -13.97 -6.75
N SER A 50 10.16 -12.81 -6.11
CA SER A 50 11.41 -12.44 -5.46
C SER A 50 11.15 -11.68 -4.16
N GLY A 51 12.01 -11.91 -3.16
CA GLY A 51 12.06 -11.16 -1.90
C GLY A 51 12.35 -9.67 -2.07
N THR A 52 13.05 -9.30 -3.14
CA THR A 52 13.45 -7.93 -3.44
C THR A 52 12.23 -7.06 -3.79
N THR A 53 11.24 -7.62 -4.49
CA THR A 53 9.99 -6.91 -4.84
C THR A 53 9.20 -6.52 -3.60
N THR A 54 9.11 -7.41 -2.61
CA THR A 54 8.43 -7.13 -1.33
C THR A 54 9.17 -6.06 -0.53
N GLU A 55 10.50 -6.08 -0.55
CA GLU A 55 11.33 -5.11 0.15
C GLU A 55 11.11 -3.68 -0.37
N VAL A 56 10.93 -3.52 -1.68
CA VAL A 56 10.60 -2.21 -2.29
C VAL A 56 9.27 -1.67 -1.75
N TYR A 57 8.25 -2.51 -1.62
CA TYR A 57 6.94 -2.09 -1.12
C TYR A 57 7.00 -1.64 0.35
N ILE A 58 7.76 -2.35 1.18
CA ILE A 58 7.90 -2.05 2.60
C ILE A 58 8.77 -0.79 2.80
N ARG A 59 9.97 -0.74 2.20
CA ARG A 59 10.90 0.39 2.37
C ARG A 59 10.34 1.73 1.94
N ALA A 60 9.52 1.77 0.89
CA ALA A 60 8.92 3.02 0.43
C ALA A 60 7.93 3.62 1.44
N ARG A 61 7.30 2.78 2.27
CA ARG A 61 6.23 3.16 3.20
C ARG A 61 6.64 3.20 4.66
N ASP A 62 7.81 2.66 4.99
CA ASP A 62 8.39 2.77 6.33
C ASP A 62 9.13 4.10 6.56
N ARG A 63 9.32 4.90 5.50
CA ARG A 63 9.95 6.22 5.60
C ARG A 63 9.03 7.17 6.36
N VAL A 64 9.56 7.75 7.43
CA VAL A 64 8.94 8.90 8.10
C VAL A 64 9.36 10.17 7.34
N ILE A 65 8.39 10.89 6.79
CA ILE A 65 8.63 12.23 6.25
C ILE A 65 8.71 13.18 7.44
N VAL A 66 9.92 13.62 7.78
CA VAL A 66 10.14 14.62 8.83
C VAL A 66 10.11 16.01 8.23
N GLN A 67 9.53 16.96 8.94
CA GLN A 67 9.64 18.39 8.60
C GLN A 67 10.81 19.00 9.38
N PRO A 68 11.54 19.97 8.79
CA PRO A 68 12.58 20.68 9.51
C PRO A 68 12.00 21.39 10.73
N VAL A 69 12.69 21.27 11.86
CA VAL A 69 12.34 21.96 13.09
C VAL A 69 12.63 23.45 12.88
N LYS A 70 11.66 24.31 13.16
CA LYS A 70 11.83 25.77 13.07
C LYS A 70 12.82 26.28 14.11
#